data_AF-A0A7Z6SV98-F1
#
_entry.id   AF-A0A7Z6SV98-F1
#
_cell.length_a   1.000
_cell.length_b   1.000
_cell.length_c   1.000
_cell.angle_alpha   90.00
_cell.angle_beta   90.00
_cell.angle_gamma   90.00
#
_symmetry.space_group_name_H-M   'P 1'
#
loop_
_entity.id
_entity.type
_entity.pdbx_description
1 polymer ?
#
loop_
_entity_poly.entity_id
_entity_poly.type
_entity_poly.pdbx_seq_one_letter_code
_entity_poly.pdbx_strand_id
1 'polypeptide(L)' 'MVKERPEEARNSLKGNFYSFLSLLWGSLGGFFGGLWLSFIFCFFVFFFILSLFLLKFQN' A
#
# COMPACT_ATOMS: atom_id res chain seq x y z
N MET A 1 35.40 14.40 -29.58
CA MET A 1 34.15 13.89 -28.98
C MET A 1 34.48 12.59 -28.25
N VAL A 2 34.62 12.66 -26.92
CA VAL A 2 34.79 11.47 -26.07
C VAL A 2 33.45 10.72 -26.10
N LYS A 3 33.41 9.55 -26.74
CA LYS A 3 32.21 8.71 -26.73
C LYS A 3 32.11 8.08 -25.35
N GLU A 4 31.26 8.63 -24.50
CA GLU A 4 30.85 7.99 -23.26
C GLU A 4 30.30 6.60 -23.60
N ARG A 5 30.80 5.58 -22.90
CA ARG A 5 30.49 4.19 -23.19
C ARG A 5 29.01 3.96 -22.87
N PRO A 6 28.14 3.62 -23.85
CA PRO A 6 26.70 3.45 -23.62
C PRO A 6 26.37 2.34 -22.61
N GLU A 7 27.34 1.45 -22.34
CA GLU A 7 27.26 0.39 -21.34
C GLU A 7 27.13 0.93 -19.89
N GLU A 8 27.82 2.03 -19.56
CA GLU A 8 27.77 2.65 -18.22
C GLU A 8 26.42 3.36 -17.99
N ALA A 9 25.89 4.04 -19.01
CA ALA A 9 24.57 4.67 -18.95
C ALA A 9 23.44 3.63 -18.84
N ARG A 10 23.57 2.47 -19.50
CA ARG A 10 22.60 1.36 -19.41
C ARG A 10 22.57 0.71 -18.04
N ASN A 11 23.72 0.46 -17.44
CA ASN A 11 23.80 -0.15 -16.11
C ASN A 11 23.30 0.78 -15.00
N SER A 12 23.57 2.09 -15.11
CA SER A 12 23.02 3.11 -14.19
C SER A 12 21.50 3.16 -14.24
N LEU A 13 20.92 3.18 -15.45
CA LEU A 13 19.47 3.23 -15.64
C LEU A 13 18.77 1.97 -15.09
N LYS A 14 19.37 0.79 -15.28
CA LYS A 14 18.81 -0.47 -14.78
C LYS A 14 18.78 -0.52 -13.25
N GLY A 15 19.86 -0.10 -12.57
CA GLY A 15 19.91 -0.04 -11.10
C GLY A 15 18.91 0.96 -10.51
N ASN A 16 18.75 2.12 -11.15
CA ASN A 16 17.76 3.13 -10.76
C ASN A 16 16.33 2.64 -10.97
N PHE A 17 16.08 1.86 -12.04
CA PHE A 17 14.77 1.29 -12.32
C PHE A 17 14.33 0.25 -11.28
N TYR A 18 15.24 -0.62 -10.84
CA TYR A 18 14.96 -1.55 -9.73
C TYR A 18 14.68 -0.81 -8.42
N SER A 19 15.46 0.23 -8.13
CA SER A 19 15.25 1.06 -6.93
C SER A 19 13.89 1.76 -6.95
N PHE A 20 13.49 2.27 -8.11
CA PHE A 20 12.17 2.87 -8.32
C PHE A 20 11.03 1.86 -8.15
N LEU A 21 11.19 0.65 -8.70
CA LEU A 21 10.20 -0.42 -8.55
C LEU A 21 10.06 -0.89 -7.09
N SER A 22 11.17 -1.01 -6.35
CA SER A 22 11.13 -1.37 -4.93
C SER A 22 10.42 -0.30 -4.10
N LEU A 23 10.65 0.98 -4.39
CA LEU A 23 9.95 2.09 -3.73
C LEU A 23 8.46 2.07 -4.04
N LEU A 24 8.09 1.85 -5.32
CA LEU A 24 6.71 1.77 -5.75
C LEU A 24 5.98 0.59 -5.09
N TRP A 25 6.63 -0.58 -4.99
CA TRP A 25 6.06 -1.77 -4.37
C TRP A 25 5.85 -1.62 -2.86
N GLY A 26 6.82 -1.03 -2.15
CA GLY A 26 6.68 -0.72 -0.73
C GLY A 26 5.55 0.28 -0.47
N SER A 27 5.44 1.32 -1.32
CA SER A 27 4.40 2.34 -1.21
C SER A 27 3.01 1.78 -1.52
N LEU A 28 2.86 0.97 -2.57
CA LEU A 28 1.58 0.33 -2.89
C LEU A 28 1.19 -0.70 -1.82
N GLY A 29 2.12 -1.58 -1.43
CA GLY A 29 1.84 -2.62 -0.42
C GLY A 29 1.40 -2.04 0.93
N GLY A 30 2.06 -0.97 1.38
CA GLY A 30 1.71 -0.27 2.62
C GLY A 30 0.36 0.46 2.52
N PHE A 31 0.06 1.12 1.41
CA PHE A 31 -1.19 1.83 1.21
C PHE A 31 -2.40 0.88 1.16
N PHE A 32 -2.28 -0.23 0.43
CA PHE A 32 -3.34 -1.25 0.37
C PHE A 32 -3.53 -1.95 1.71
N GLY A 33 -2.44 -2.28 2.43
CA GLY A 33 -2.54 -2.87 3.77
C GLY A 33 -3.21 -1.97 4.79
N GLY A 34 -2.86 -0.67 4.80
CA GLY A 34 -3.47 0.32 5.69
C GLY A 34 -4.96 0.54 5.41
N LEU A 35 -5.33 0.66 4.13
CA LEU A 35 -6.74 0.76 3.73
C LEU A 35 -7.54 -0.49 4.09
N TRP A 36 -6.94 -1.68 3.95
CA TRP A 36 -7.61 -2.94 4.28
C TRP A 36 -7.86 -3.09 5.78
N LEU A 37 -6.88 -2.72 6.62
CA LEU A 37 -7.07 -2.68 8.07
C LEU A 37 -8.12 -1.64 8.49
N SER A 38 -8.10 -0.45 7.88
CA SER A 38 -9.11 0.58 8.13
C SER A 38 -10.51 0.12 7.73
N PHE A 39 -10.63 -0.63 6.64
CA PHE A 39 -11.90 -1.19 6.18
C PHE A 39 -12.44 -2.19 7.19
N ILE A 40 -11.63 -3.18 7.60
CA ILE A 40 -12.03 -4.19 8.60
C ILE A 40 -12.46 -3.53 9.92
N PHE A 41 -11.71 -2.54 10.39
CA PHE A 41 -12.03 -1.82 11.62
C PHE A 41 -13.38 -1.10 11.52
N CYS A 42 -13.69 -0.47 10.36
CA CYS A 42 -14.96 0.20 10.15
C CYS A 42 -16.15 -0.77 10.20
N PHE A 43 -16.03 -1.95 9.58
CA PHE A 43 -17.07 -2.99 9.68
C PHE A 43 -17.26 -3.47 11.12
N PHE A 44 -16.16 -3.72 11.84
CA PHE A 44 -16.23 -4.16 13.23
C PHE A 44 -17.01 -3.17 14.10
N VAL A 45 -16.70 -1.87 14.00
CA VAL A 45 -17.41 -0.81 14.74
C VAL A 45 -18.88 -0.76 14.34
N PHE A 46 -19.20 -0.85 13.05
CA PHE A 46 -20.58 -0.85 12.57
C PHE A 46 -21.41 -2.00 13.16
N PHE A 47 -20.88 -3.23 13.11
CA PHE A 47 -21.57 -4.40 13.67
C PHE A 47 -21.71 -4.31 15.19
N PHE A 48 -20.72 -3.75 15.89
CA PHE A 48 -20.79 -3.55 17.33
C PHE A 48 -21.93 -2.59 17.71
N ILE A 49 -22.04 -1.45 17.03
CA ILE A 49 -23.11 -0.48 17.25
C ILE A 49 -24.48 -1.09 16.93
N LEU A 50 -24.59 -1.83 15.82
CA LEU A 50 -25.83 -2.51 15.44
C LEU A 50 -26.25 -3.53 16.49
N SER A 51 -25.30 -4.31 17.03
CA SER A 51 -25.56 -5.28 18.08
C SER A 51 -26.06 -4.61 19.36
N LEU A 52 -25.46 -3.50 19.79
CA LEU A 52 -25.93 -2.72 20.94
C LEU A 52 -27.33 -2.13 20.71
N PHE A 53 -27.60 -1.65 19.50
CA PHE A 53 -28.91 -1.13 19.14
C PHE A 53 -29.98 -2.23 19.23
N LEU A 54 -29.72 -3.40 18.63
CA LEU A 54 -30.64 -4.53 18.69
C LEU A 54 -30.85 -5.04 20.12
N LEU A 55 -29.79 -5.10 20.93
CA LEU A 55 -29.88 -5.47 22.34
C LEU A 55 -30.84 -4.56 23.12
N LYS A 56 -30.86 -3.26 22.78
CA LYS A 56 -31.78 -2.29 23.39
C LYS A 56 -33.25 -2.51 23.01
N PHE A 57 -33.55 -3.15 21.88
CA PHE A 57 -34.93 -3.55 21.52
C PHE A 57 -35.33 -4.92 22.05
N GLN A 58 -34.38 -5.72 22.52
CA GLN A 58 -34.65 -7.04 23.12
C GLN A 58 -34.88 -6.97 24.63
N ASN A 59 -34.47 -5.89 25.29
CA ASN A 59 -34.73 -5.60 26.70
C ASN A 59 -35.95 -4.69 26.86
#